data_AF-A0A660Q1R9-F1
#
_entry.id   AF-A0A660Q1R9-F1
#
_cell.length_a   1.000
_cell.length_b   1.000
_cell.length_c   1.000
_cell.angle_alpha   90.00
_cell.angle_beta   90.00
_cell.angle_gamma   90.00
#
_symmetry.space_group_name_H-M   'P 1'
#
loop_
_entity.id
_entity.type
_entity.pdbx_description
1 polymer ?
#
loop_
_entity_poly.entity_id
_entity_poly.type
_entity_poly.pdbx_seq_one_letter_code
_entity_poly.pdbx_strand_id
1 'polypeptide(L)'
;AATVQVDSLAEADTEGFMEGVWSVAVNGKAWDKKYVNCWGPLFNADGTLVAAEVRTGICEYSIGVNDSIWTEKYGCVWEPIFKPGTDSVVAPVRIKGSWTLARDGQPVWNSCFIQMWRAKFSSDGKRLAAIVSNDFGRWTIAVDDVPWKKTWGDMVLDPVFSPDGNRVAAVVKENNRWTIAIDGKAWKNDFEMIWNPVFSPNGSHVVSRIEKSGKKYIIVDGKVNNRPFDMLWEPVFSPDGKNVLLRYIEDGKYFREVLPADKLFG
;
A
#
# COMPACT_ATOMS: atom_id res chain seq x y z
N ALA A 1 -1.64 18.12 6.04
CA ALA A 1 -1.68 18.82 4.75
C ALA A 1 -2.99 18.49 4.06
N ALA A 2 -3.51 19.37 3.22
CA ALA A 2 -4.76 19.17 2.51
C ALA A 2 -4.68 19.80 1.11
N THR A 3 -5.44 19.27 0.17
CA THR A 3 -5.64 19.92 -1.13
C THR A 3 -6.67 21.03 -0.94
N VAL A 4 -6.38 22.21 -1.46
CA VAL A 4 -7.22 23.39 -1.31
C VAL A 4 -7.37 24.09 -2.64
N GLN A 5 -8.57 24.60 -2.90
CA GLN A 5 -8.79 25.55 -3.98
C GLN A 5 -8.41 26.94 -3.45
N VAL A 6 -7.44 27.60 -4.10
CA VAL A 6 -6.90 28.90 -3.66
C VAL A 6 -7.51 30.08 -4.40
N ASP A 7 -8.10 29.83 -5.57
CA ASP A 7 -8.78 30.84 -6.37
C ASP A 7 -10.23 30.46 -6.64
N SER A 8 -11.12 31.45 -6.64
CA SER A 8 -12.52 31.26 -7.03
C SER A 8 -12.64 31.17 -8.55
N LEU A 9 -13.55 30.31 -9.02
CA LEU A 9 -13.87 30.19 -10.45
C LEU A 9 -15.31 30.67 -10.70
N ALA A 10 -15.50 31.40 -11.79
CA ALA A 10 -16.84 31.65 -12.29
C ALA A 10 -17.46 30.35 -12.86
N GLU A 11 -18.78 30.33 -12.98
CA GLU A 11 -19.48 29.20 -13.60
C GLU A 11 -18.95 28.98 -15.03
N ALA A 12 -18.59 27.73 -15.34
CA ALA A 12 -18.05 27.31 -16.64
C ALA A 12 -16.75 28.01 -17.09
N ASP A 13 -15.98 28.61 -16.17
CA ASP A 13 -14.66 29.17 -16.47
C ASP A 13 -13.59 28.08 -16.63
N THR A 14 -13.52 27.53 -17.85
CA THR A 14 -12.55 26.48 -18.20
C THR A 14 -11.14 27.02 -18.40
N GLU A 15 -11.00 28.28 -18.82
CA GLU A 15 -9.70 28.91 -19.04
C GLU A 15 -9.01 29.17 -17.69
N GLY A 16 -9.70 29.81 -16.74
CA GLY A 16 -9.20 30.02 -15.38
C GLY A 16 -8.92 28.72 -14.64
N PHE A 17 -9.73 27.67 -14.85
CA PHE A 17 -9.43 26.34 -14.29
C PHE A 17 -8.10 25.79 -14.82
N MET A 18 -7.80 25.99 -16.11
CA MET A 18 -6.57 25.52 -16.74
C MET A 18 -5.33 26.35 -16.37
N GLU A 19 -5.49 27.60 -15.93
CA GLU A 19 -4.41 28.39 -15.31
C GLU A 19 -3.98 27.85 -13.94
N GLY A 20 -4.81 27.01 -13.33
CA GLY A 20 -4.56 26.36 -12.06
C GLY A 20 -5.12 27.14 -10.88
N VAL A 21 -5.99 26.47 -10.12
CA VAL A 21 -6.69 27.02 -8.94
C VAL A 21 -6.52 26.17 -7.69
N TRP A 22 -5.77 25.06 -7.79
CA TRP A 22 -5.55 24.14 -6.68
C TRP A 22 -4.13 24.24 -6.15
N SER A 23 -3.96 24.05 -4.85
CA SER A 23 -2.67 23.97 -4.19
C SER A 23 -2.73 23.03 -2.99
N VAL A 24 -1.58 22.78 -2.37
CA VAL A 24 -1.47 21.99 -1.15
C VAL A 24 -1.26 22.94 0.03
N ALA A 25 -2.15 22.89 1.01
CA ALA A 25 -2.02 23.60 2.27
C ALA A 25 -1.32 22.74 3.32
N VAL A 26 -0.27 23.27 3.93
CA VAL A 26 0.48 22.68 5.04
C VAL A 26 0.37 23.63 6.23
N ASN A 27 -0.16 23.15 7.35
CA ASN A 27 -0.36 23.94 8.57
C ASN A 27 -1.12 25.27 8.33
N GLY A 28 -2.16 25.22 7.49
CA GLY A 28 -3.00 26.39 7.16
C GLY A 28 -2.42 27.33 6.11
N LYS A 29 -1.21 27.09 5.60
CA LYS A 29 -0.60 27.88 4.53
C LYS A 29 -0.52 27.07 3.23
N ALA A 30 -1.11 27.58 2.14
CA ALA A 30 -0.96 27.02 0.81
C ALA A 30 0.48 27.16 0.30
N TRP A 31 0.93 26.21 -0.53
CA TRP A 31 2.10 26.41 -1.38
C TRP A 31 1.90 27.61 -2.30
N ASP A 32 2.98 28.30 -2.67
CA ASP A 32 2.90 29.50 -3.50
C ASP A 32 2.54 29.13 -4.95
N LYS A 33 2.91 27.93 -5.43
CA LYS A 33 2.47 27.43 -6.74
C LYS A 33 1.04 26.93 -6.73
N LYS A 34 0.41 27.13 -7.89
CA LYS A 34 -0.91 26.61 -8.23
C LYS A 34 -0.80 25.53 -9.29
N TYR A 35 -1.80 24.65 -9.28
CA TYR A 35 -1.90 23.49 -10.15
C TYR A 35 -3.32 23.41 -10.70
N VAL A 36 -3.47 22.79 -11.88
CA VAL A 36 -4.79 22.44 -12.42
C VAL A 36 -5.53 21.54 -11.43
N ASN A 37 -4.80 20.63 -10.77
CA ASN A 37 -5.29 19.89 -9.62
C ASN A 37 -4.12 19.31 -8.82
N CYS A 38 -4.38 18.91 -7.58
CA CYS A 38 -3.43 18.18 -6.75
C CYS A 38 -4.16 17.16 -5.88
N TRP A 39 -3.51 16.03 -5.57
CA TRP A 39 -4.10 14.93 -4.80
C TRP A 39 -3.11 14.30 -3.83
N GLY A 40 -3.66 13.57 -2.85
CA GLY A 40 -2.91 12.68 -1.97
C GLY A 40 -1.71 13.30 -1.26
N PRO A 41 -1.83 14.47 -0.60
CA PRO A 41 -0.70 15.03 0.13
C PRO A 41 -0.32 14.11 1.29
N LEU A 42 0.97 13.78 1.40
CA LEU A 42 1.52 12.96 2.48
C LEU A 42 2.78 13.59 3.06
N PHE A 43 3.04 13.32 4.33
CA PHE A 43 4.27 13.73 4.99
C PHE A 43 5.35 12.67 4.89
N ASN A 44 6.62 13.08 4.91
CA ASN A 44 7.73 12.21 5.24
C ASN A 44 7.71 11.87 6.76
N ALA A 45 8.62 10.99 7.20
CA ALA A 45 8.58 10.41 8.55
C ALA A 45 8.75 11.43 9.69
N ASP A 46 9.51 12.51 9.48
CA ASP A 46 9.73 13.57 10.48
C ASP A 46 8.76 14.76 10.33
N GLY A 47 7.89 14.74 9.31
CA GLY A 47 6.89 15.76 9.07
C GLY A 47 7.41 17.06 8.45
N THR A 48 8.67 17.10 7.99
CA THR A 48 9.29 18.30 7.41
C THR A 48 8.96 18.49 5.92
N LEU A 49 8.69 17.41 5.20
CA LEU A 49 8.35 17.43 3.77
C LEU A 49 6.94 16.94 3.52
N VAL A 50 6.26 17.59 2.58
CA VAL A 50 4.98 17.14 2.03
C VAL A 50 5.15 16.85 0.54
N ALA A 51 4.86 15.62 0.14
CA ALA A 51 4.73 15.24 -1.26
C ALA A 51 3.26 15.23 -1.68
N ALA A 52 2.96 15.46 -2.95
CA ALA A 52 1.62 15.37 -3.50
C ALA A 52 1.66 15.07 -5.01
N GLU A 53 0.61 14.44 -5.51
CA GLU A 53 0.35 14.38 -6.95
C GLU A 53 -0.05 15.77 -7.43
N VAL A 54 0.52 16.23 -8.54
CA VAL A 54 0.16 17.52 -9.14
C VAL A 54 -0.12 17.37 -10.63
N ARG A 55 -1.18 18.02 -11.11
CA ARG A 55 -1.50 18.16 -12.52
C ARG A 55 -1.17 19.59 -12.95
N THR A 56 -0.24 19.74 -13.88
CA THR A 56 0.22 21.04 -14.37
C THR A 56 -0.34 21.44 -15.73
N GLY A 57 -1.07 20.53 -16.39
CA GLY A 57 -1.70 20.78 -17.69
C GLY A 57 -2.79 19.75 -17.98
N ILE A 58 -3.28 19.68 -19.22
CA ILE A 58 -4.39 18.79 -19.58
C ILE A 58 -4.03 17.32 -19.34
N CYS A 59 -2.88 16.88 -19.83
CA CYS A 59 -2.38 15.50 -19.66
C CYS A 59 -0.97 15.48 -19.09
N GLU A 60 -0.65 16.48 -18.26
CA GLU A 60 0.69 16.65 -17.68
C GLU A 60 0.62 16.58 -16.16
N TYR A 61 1.27 15.55 -15.63
CA TYR A 61 1.30 15.24 -14.20
C TYR A 61 2.74 15.15 -13.71
N SER A 62 2.94 15.41 -12.42
CA SER A 62 4.23 15.30 -11.75
C SER A 62 4.01 15.12 -10.26
N ILE A 63 5.09 14.98 -9.49
CA ILE A 63 5.04 14.99 -8.03
C ILE A 63 5.59 16.33 -7.53
N GLY A 64 4.82 16.97 -6.67
CA GLY A 64 5.25 18.15 -5.92
C GLY A 64 5.83 17.75 -4.56
N VAL A 65 6.90 18.40 -4.12
CA VAL A 65 7.51 18.27 -2.78
C VAL A 65 7.80 19.66 -2.23
N ASN A 66 7.11 20.07 -1.18
CA ASN A 66 7.21 21.42 -0.58
C ASN A 66 7.35 22.54 -1.63
N ASP A 67 6.37 22.65 -2.52
CA ASP A 67 6.30 23.69 -3.57
C ASP A 67 7.31 23.53 -4.74
N SER A 68 8.25 22.60 -4.63
CA SER A 68 9.05 22.14 -5.77
C SER A 68 8.30 21.06 -6.53
N ILE A 69 8.55 20.92 -7.83
CA ILE A 69 7.99 19.83 -8.63
C ILE A 69 9.14 19.05 -9.25
N TRP A 70 8.94 17.76 -9.49
CA TRP A 70 9.88 17.03 -10.35
C TRP A 70 9.96 17.71 -11.72
N THR A 71 11.16 17.74 -12.29
CA THR A 71 11.41 18.30 -13.62
C THR A 71 10.64 17.52 -14.69
N GLU A 72 10.61 16.20 -14.57
CA GLU A 72 9.90 15.35 -15.51
C GLU A 72 8.38 15.44 -15.36
N LYS A 73 7.72 15.29 -16.51
CA LYS A 73 6.26 15.24 -16.65
C LYS A 73 5.84 13.89 -17.20
N TYR A 74 4.73 13.39 -16.68
CA TYR A 74 4.18 12.10 -17.03
C TYR A 74 2.73 12.23 -17.48
N GLY A 75 2.25 11.24 -18.22
CA GLY A 75 0.86 11.22 -18.68
C GLY A 75 -0.15 11.03 -17.54
N CYS A 76 0.30 10.48 -16.40
CA CYS A 76 -0.43 10.40 -15.13
C CYS A 76 0.55 9.96 -14.02
N VAL A 77 0.26 10.28 -12.75
CA VAL A 77 1.00 9.84 -11.54
C VAL A 77 0.01 9.56 -10.41
N TRP A 78 0.36 8.72 -9.44
CA TRP A 78 -0.54 8.25 -8.38
C TRP A 78 0.27 7.97 -7.13
N GLU A 79 -0.32 8.15 -5.95
CA GLU A 79 0.09 7.60 -4.66
C GLU A 79 1.60 7.71 -4.37
N PRO A 80 2.18 8.93 -4.32
CA PRO A 80 3.57 9.11 -3.95
C PRO A 80 3.83 8.57 -2.53
N ILE A 81 5.03 8.02 -2.32
CA ILE A 81 5.52 7.56 -1.02
C ILE A 81 6.94 8.07 -0.79
N PHE A 82 7.26 8.44 0.45
CA PHE A 82 8.64 8.71 0.83
C PHE A 82 9.41 7.41 1.04
N LYS A 83 10.65 7.36 0.58
CA LYS A 83 11.58 6.30 0.92
C LYS A 83 11.99 6.45 2.39
N PRO A 84 11.88 5.39 3.23
CA PRO A 84 12.25 5.45 4.63
C PRO A 84 13.66 6.00 4.89
N GLY A 85 13.76 6.89 5.87
CA GLY A 85 15.00 7.53 6.31
C GLY A 85 15.62 8.52 5.30
N THR A 86 14.85 8.96 4.29
CA THR A 86 15.33 9.90 3.27
C THR A 86 14.21 10.84 2.82
N ASP A 87 14.59 11.88 2.09
CA ASP A 87 13.67 12.84 1.47
C ASP A 87 13.21 12.44 0.06
N SER A 88 13.70 11.28 -0.41
CA SER A 88 13.45 10.78 -1.75
C SER A 88 12.02 10.27 -1.86
N VAL A 89 11.35 10.61 -2.96
CA VAL A 89 9.96 10.24 -3.22
C VAL A 89 9.90 9.26 -4.38
N VAL A 90 9.07 8.23 -4.23
CA VAL A 90 8.71 7.29 -5.30
C VAL A 90 7.25 7.44 -5.64
N ALA A 91 6.91 7.33 -6.92
CA ALA A 91 5.52 7.26 -7.37
C ALA A 91 5.38 6.36 -8.60
N PRO A 92 4.25 5.64 -8.74
CA PRO A 92 3.73 5.23 -10.03
C PRO A 92 3.66 6.39 -11.03
N VAL A 93 4.25 6.19 -12.22
CA VAL A 93 4.22 7.15 -13.32
C VAL A 93 3.82 6.47 -14.64
N ARG A 94 3.06 7.19 -15.48
CA ARG A 94 2.65 6.72 -16.81
C ARG A 94 3.53 7.27 -17.91
N ILE A 95 4.20 6.37 -18.62
CA ILE A 95 5.05 6.67 -19.77
C ILE A 95 4.52 5.91 -20.98
N LYS A 96 4.18 6.65 -22.06
CA LYS A 96 3.70 6.09 -23.34
C LYS A 96 2.58 5.05 -23.19
N GLY A 97 1.65 5.29 -22.26
CA GLY A 97 0.48 4.44 -22.04
C GLY A 97 0.65 3.37 -20.95
N SER A 98 1.87 3.09 -20.50
CA SER A 98 2.19 2.05 -19.51
C SER A 98 2.74 2.64 -18.21
N TRP A 99 2.70 1.84 -17.15
CA TRP A 99 3.07 2.19 -15.78
C TRP A 99 4.46 1.67 -15.40
N THR A 100 5.25 2.51 -14.73
CA THR A 100 6.48 2.12 -14.04
C THR A 100 6.67 2.97 -12.79
N LEU A 101 7.62 2.64 -11.92
CA LEU A 101 7.97 3.47 -10.76
C LEU A 101 9.05 4.46 -11.15
N ALA A 102 8.87 5.72 -10.74
CA ALA A 102 9.91 6.73 -10.76
C ALA A 102 10.28 7.14 -9.34
N ARG A 103 11.54 7.52 -9.16
CA ARG A 103 12.09 8.12 -7.94
C ARG A 103 12.68 9.46 -8.28
N ASP A 104 12.27 10.50 -7.55
CA ASP A 104 12.75 11.88 -7.75
C ASP A 104 12.72 12.32 -9.22
N GLY A 105 11.66 11.92 -9.93
CA GLY A 105 11.44 12.25 -11.33
C GLY A 105 12.13 11.35 -12.34
N GLN A 106 12.81 10.27 -11.96
CA GLN A 106 13.45 9.36 -12.91
C GLN A 106 12.94 7.93 -12.74
N PRO A 107 12.61 7.20 -13.83
CA PRO A 107 12.23 5.79 -13.75
C PRO A 107 13.31 4.95 -13.04
N VAL A 108 12.89 4.10 -12.12
CA VAL A 108 13.77 3.18 -11.37
C VAL A 108 13.56 1.72 -11.72
N TRP A 109 12.44 1.40 -12.37
CA TRP A 109 12.13 0.07 -12.89
C TRP A 109 12.21 0.08 -14.42
N ASN A 110 12.78 -0.98 -14.98
CA ASN A 110 12.89 -1.14 -16.43
C ASN A 110 11.61 -1.73 -17.03
N SER A 111 10.86 -2.51 -16.25
CA SER A 111 9.59 -3.08 -16.72
C SER A 111 8.51 -2.00 -16.78
N CYS A 112 7.56 -2.24 -17.67
CA CYS A 112 6.35 -1.46 -17.82
C CYS A 112 5.13 -2.37 -17.67
N PHE A 113 4.10 -1.88 -17.00
CA PHE A 113 2.88 -2.62 -16.67
C PHE A 113 1.66 -1.92 -17.25
N ILE A 114 0.58 -2.65 -17.54
CA ILE A 114 -0.66 -2.02 -18.03
C ILE A 114 -1.37 -1.24 -16.92
N GLN A 115 -1.15 -1.64 -15.67
CA GLN A 115 -1.65 -1.01 -14.45
C GLN A 115 -0.65 -1.24 -13.31
N MET A 116 -0.53 -0.27 -12.41
CA MET A 116 0.28 -0.38 -11.20
C MET A 116 -0.20 0.60 -10.13
N TRP A 117 -0.21 0.17 -8.86
CA TRP A 117 -0.59 1.01 -7.71
C TRP A 117 -0.05 0.44 -6.39
N ARG A 118 -0.28 1.13 -5.26
CA ARG A 118 0.08 0.69 -3.90
C ARG A 118 1.56 0.29 -3.77
N ALA A 119 2.44 1.17 -4.25
CA ALA A 119 3.87 1.02 -4.02
C ALA A 119 4.17 1.01 -2.51
N LYS A 120 5.15 0.22 -2.09
CA LYS A 120 5.54 0.09 -0.68
C LYS A 120 7.00 -0.27 -0.53
N PHE A 121 7.69 0.40 0.38
CA PHE A 121 9.06 0.07 0.76
C PHE A 121 9.11 -1.01 1.86
N SER A 122 10.20 -1.77 1.91
CA SER A 122 10.64 -2.43 3.15
C SER A 122 10.93 -1.39 4.24
N SER A 123 10.95 -1.82 5.50
CA SER A 123 11.23 -0.95 6.66
C SER A 123 12.54 -0.16 6.54
N ASP A 124 13.57 -0.78 5.96
CA ASP A 124 14.89 -0.16 5.71
C ASP A 124 14.98 0.61 4.38
N GLY A 125 13.90 0.66 3.60
CA GLY A 125 13.81 1.35 2.33
C GLY A 125 14.66 0.75 1.21
N LYS A 126 15.21 -0.46 1.36
CA LYS A 126 16.06 -1.09 0.34
C LYS A 126 15.29 -1.88 -0.71
N ARG A 127 14.10 -2.36 -0.37
CA ARG A 127 13.24 -3.15 -1.25
C ARG A 127 11.97 -2.36 -1.55
N LEU A 128 11.45 -2.54 -2.75
CA LEU A 128 10.24 -1.86 -3.22
C LEU A 128 9.30 -2.88 -3.84
N ALA A 129 8.04 -2.88 -3.42
CA ALA A 129 7.00 -3.72 -3.99
C ALA A 129 5.82 -2.88 -4.46
N ALA A 130 5.08 -3.37 -5.45
CA ALA A 130 3.85 -2.75 -5.93
C ALA A 130 2.88 -3.81 -6.46
N ILE A 131 1.59 -3.49 -6.46
CA ILE A 131 0.62 -4.28 -7.23
C ILE A 131 0.80 -3.90 -8.70
N VAL A 132 0.96 -4.90 -9.56
CA VAL A 132 1.16 -4.74 -10.99
C VAL A 132 0.22 -5.64 -11.78
N SER A 133 0.01 -5.28 -13.04
CA SER A 133 -0.70 -6.09 -14.01
C SER A 133 0.06 -6.09 -15.33
N ASN A 134 0.39 -7.29 -15.82
CA ASN A 134 0.99 -7.48 -17.15
C ASN A 134 -0.08 -7.70 -18.21
N ASP A 135 -1.21 -8.29 -17.83
CA ASP A 135 -2.33 -8.65 -18.70
C ASP A 135 -3.65 -8.15 -18.13
N PHE A 136 -4.58 -7.79 -19.00
CA PHE A 136 -5.87 -7.23 -18.59
C PHE A 136 -6.61 -8.16 -17.62
N GLY A 137 -7.02 -7.61 -16.48
CA GLY A 137 -7.76 -8.36 -15.46
C GLY A 137 -6.92 -9.39 -14.69
N ARG A 138 -5.58 -9.36 -14.79
CA ARG A 138 -4.68 -10.23 -14.03
C ARG A 138 -3.69 -9.40 -13.23
N TRP A 139 -3.69 -9.58 -11.91
CA TRP A 139 -2.85 -8.81 -11.00
C TRP A 139 -1.87 -9.71 -10.27
N THR A 140 -0.74 -9.12 -9.87
CA THR A 140 0.27 -9.76 -9.02
C THR A 140 1.07 -8.71 -8.25
N ILE A 141 2.02 -9.13 -7.43
CA ILE A 141 3.00 -8.25 -6.81
C ILE A 141 4.29 -8.31 -7.62
N ALA A 142 4.85 -7.15 -7.93
CA ALA A 142 6.26 -7.02 -8.31
C ALA A 142 7.08 -6.62 -7.11
N VAL A 143 8.26 -7.23 -6.95
CA VAL A 143 9.25 -6.86 -5.94
C VAL A 143 10.55 -6.56 -6.68
N ASP A 144 11.04 -5.33 -6.56
CA ASP A 144 12.20 -4.78 -7.26
C ASP A 144 12.20 -5.10 -8.76
N ASP A 145 11.14 -4.67 -9.45
CA ASP A 145 10.97 -4.84 -10.90
C ASP A 145 10.72 -6.30 -11.35
N VAL A 146 10.60 -7.25 -10.41
CA VAL A 146 10.33 -8.66 -10.72
C VAL A 146 8.92 -9.04 -10.28
N PRO A 147 7.95 -9.20 -11.21
CA PRO A 147 6.61 -9.72 -10.89
C PRO A 147 6.68 -11.18 -10.43
N TRP A 148 5.83 -11.54 -9.46
CA TRP A 148 5.63 -12.95 -9.15
C TRP A 148 5.04 -13.69 -10.36
N LYS A 149 5.42 -14.96 -10.52
CA LYS A 149 4.97 -15.80 -11.65
C LYS A 149 3.46 -16.05 -11.65
N LYS A 150 2.84 -16.14 -10.47
CA LYS A 150 1.41 -16.36 -10.34
C LYS A 150 0.67 -15.03 -10.38
N THR A 151 -0.46 -15.01 -11.10
CA THR A 151 -1.38 -13.87 -11.15
C THR A 151 -2.76 -14.30 -10.68
N TRP A 152 -3.57 -13.33 -10.28
CA TRP A 152 -4.93 -13.52 -9.77
C TRP A 152 -5.92 -12.66 -10.55
N GLY A 153 -7.11 -13.21 -10.79
CA GLY A 153 -8.14 -12.66 -11.67
C GLY A 153 -9.20 -11.82 -10.98
N ASP A 154 -9.29 -11.84 -9.64
CA ASP A 154 -10.29 -11.04 -8.92
C ASP A 154 -9.66 -9.86 -8.18
N MET A 155 -8.62 -10.10 -7.36
CA MET A 155 -8.01 -9.04 -6.57
C MET A 155 -6.62 -9.44 -6.02
N VAL A 156 -5.75 -8.45 -5.88
CA VAL A 156 -4.53 -8.50 -5.07
C VAL A 156 -4.54 -7.27 -4.17
N LEU A 157 -4.37 -7.45 -2.87
CA LEU A 157 -4.27 -6.35 -1.90
C LEU A 157 -2.81 -5.96 -1.65
N ASP A 158 -2.64 -4.85 -0.94
CA ASP A 158 -1.34 -4.21 -0.69
C ASP A 158 -0.27 -5.21 -0.21
N PRO A 159 0.97 -5.11 -0.72
CA PRO A 159 2.06 -5.94 -0.25
C PRO A 159 2.39 -5.66 1.23
N VAL A 160 2.88 -6.67 1.93
CA VAL A 160 3.36 -6.59 3.31
C VAL A 160 4.76 -7.19 3.34
N PHE A 161 5.76 -6.41 3.72
CA PHE A 161 7.12 -6.90 3.93
C PHE A 161 7.25 -7.59 5.29
N SER A 162 8.11 -8.61 5.36
CA SER A 162 8.65 -9.09 6.64
C SER A 162 9.50 -8.02 7.31
N PRO A 163 9.75 -8.09 8.63
CA PRO A 163 10.51 -7.08 9.36
C PRO A 163 11.93 -6.84 8.81
N ASP A 164 12.56 -7.91 8.29
CA ASP A 164 13.88 -7.88 7.65
C ASP A 164 13.84 -7.48 6.16
N GLY A 165 12.65 -7.27 5.59
CA GLY A 165 12.45 -6.90 4.19
C GLY A 165 12.66 -8.03 3.18
N ASN A 166 12.97 -9.26 3.61
CA ASN A 166 13.35 -10.35 2.70
C ASN A 166 12.16 -11.05 2.05
N ARG A 167 11.01 -11.05 2.71
CA ARG A 167 9.79 -11.72 2.25
C ARG A 167 8.66 -10.72 2.03
N VAL A 168 7.78 -11.03 1.09
CA VAL A 168 6.59 -10.23 0.80
C VAL A 168 5.36 -11.13 0.81
N ALA A 169 4.36 -10.74 1.58
CA ALA A 169 3.05 -11.38 1.60
C ALA A 169 1.97 -10.43 1.05
N ALA A 170 0.93 -11.00 0.45
CA ALA A 170 -0.24 -10.25 0.01
C ALA A 170 -1.50 -11.11 0.15
N VAL A 171 -2.62 -10.47 0.46
CA VAL A 171 -3.94 -11.12 0.33
C VAL A 171 -4.32 -11.11 -1.14
N VAL A 172 -4.75 -12.27 -1.65
CA VAL A 172 -5.06 -12.48 -3.06
C VAL A 172 -6.40 -13.19 -3.20
N LYS A 173 -7.11 -12.94 -4.30
CA LYS A 173 -8.45 -13.48 -4.56
C LYS A 173 -8.55 -14.10 -5.95
N GLU A 174 -9.07 -15.32 -6.00
CA GLU A 174 -9.37 -16.06 -7.24
C GLU A 174 -10.68 -16.83 -7.06
N ASN A 175 -11.53 -16.88 -8.08
CA ASN A 175 -12.81 -17.61 -8.05
C ASN A 175 -13.69 -17.24 -6.85
N ASN A 176 -13.71 -15.95 -6.51
CA ASN A 176 -14.40 -15.39 -5.36
C ASN A 176 -13.94 -15.92 -3.98
N ARG A 177 -12.73 -16.49 -3.90
CA ARG A 177 -12.14 -17.03 -2.67
C ARG A 177 -10.82 -16.33 -2.36
N TRP A 178 -10.58 -16.05 -1.08
CA TRP A 178 -9.38 -15.35 -0.63
C TRP A 178 -8.34 -16.28 -0.04
N THR A 179 -7.07 -15.95 -0.23
CA THR A 179 -5.95 -16.60 0.44
C THR A 179 -4.78 -15.61 0.62
N ILE A 180 -3.70 -16.05 1.25
CA ILE A 180 -2.45 -15.27 1.32
C ILE A 180 -1.43 -15.92 0.40
N ALA A 181 -0.77 -15.10 -0.42
CA ALA A 181 0.43 -15.46 -1.15
C ALA A 181 1.65 -14.88 -0.47
N ILE A 182 2.70 -15.69 -0.32
CA ILE A 182 4.00 -15.26 0.19
C ILE A 182 5.05 -15.60 -0.86
N ASP A 183 5.81 -14.59 -1.29
CA ASP A 183 6.85 -14.71 -2.32
C ASP A 183 6.33 -15.41 -3.59
N GLY A 184 5.11 -15.06 -4.00
CA GLY A 184 4.44 -15.61 -5.19
C GLY A 184 3.77 -16.97 -4.99
N LYS A 185 3.84 -17.57 -3.79
CA LYS A 185 3.22 -18.86 -3.48
C LYS A 185 2.01 -18.68 -2.57
N ALA A 186 0.82 -18.98 -3.10
CA ALA A 186 -0.42 -19.01 -2.33
C ALA A 186 -0.44 -20.17 -1.33
N TRP A 187 -1.06 -19.97 -0.18
CA TRP A 187 -1.45 -21.09 0.69
C TRP A 187 -2.38 -22.06 -0.04
N LYS A 188 -2.39 -23.32 0.43
CA LYS A 188 -3.24 -24.37 -0.14
C LYS A 188 -4.74 -24.16 0.12
N ASN A 189 -5.06 -23.53 1.24
CA ASN A 189 -6.43 -23.27 1.67
C ASN A 189 -6.88 -21.88 1.23
N ASP A 190 -8.17 -21.74 0.98
CA ASP A 190 -8.85 -20.48 0.69
C ASP A 190 -10.11 -20.32 1.55
N PHE A 191 -10.58 -19.07 1.66
CA PHE A 191 -11.60 -18.66 2.62
C PHE A 191 -12.58 -17.66 2.02
N GLU A 192 -13.74 -17.53 2.65
CA GLU A 192 -14.74 -16.51 2.30
C GLU A 192 -14.21 -15.11 2.56
N MET A 193 -13.43 -14.95 3.64
CA MET A 193 -12.67 -13.75 3.96
C MET A 193 -11.38 -14.10 4.68
N ILE A 194 -10.34 -13.34 4.39
CA ILE A 194 -9.06 -13.32 5.11
C ILE A 194 -8.60 -11.87 5.22
N TRP A 195 -7.93 -11.54 6.32
CA TRP A 195 -7.38 -10.19 6.53
C TRP A 195 -5.88 -10.15 6.25
N ASN A 196 -5.30 -8.95 6.35
CA ASN A 196 -3.89 -8.74 6.06
C ASN A 196 -2.99 -9.68 6.88
N PRO A 197 -1.90 -10.19 6.27
CA PRO A 197 -0.90 -10.97 6.98
C PRO A 197 -0.10 -10.09 7.94
N VAL A 198 0.31 -10.70 9.06
CA VAL A 198 1.29 -10.18 10.00
C VAL A 198 2.45 -11.16 10.06
N PHE A 199 3.66 -10.69 9.78
CA PHE A 199 4.86 -11.48 9.99
C PHE A 199 5.23 -11.51 11.48
N SER A 200 5.73 -12.65 11.95
CA SER A 200 6.44 -12.69 13.23
C SER A 200 7.67 -11.77 13.19
N PRO A 201 8.17 -11.26 14.34
CA PRO A 201 9.31 -10.33 14.36
C PRO A 201 10.59 -10.87 13.70
N ASN A 202 10.78 -12.20 13.72
CA ASN A 202 11.88 -12.88 13.03
C ASN A 202 11.59 -13.23 11.55
N GLY A 203 10.43 -12.83 11.01
CA GLY A 203 10.01 -13.07 9.62
C GLY A 203 9.69 -14.53 9.25
N SER A 204 9.76 -15.47 10.21
CA SER A 204 9.62 -16.90 9.93
C SER A 204 8.18 -17.34 9.72
N HIS A 205 7.24 -16.78 10.49
CA HIS A 205 5.83 -17.14 10.46
C HIS A 205 4.97 -16.02 9.90
N VAL A 206 3.89 -16.39 9.22
CA VAL A 206 2.85 -15.47 8.75
C VAL A 206 1.54 -15.83 9.41
N VAL A 207 1.00 -14.88 10.16
CA VAL A 207 -0.27 -15.00 10.87
C VAL A 207 -1.30 -14.12 10.19
N SER A 208 -2.53 -14.60 10.13
CA SER A 208 -3.68 -13.77 9.78
C SER A 208 -4.90 -14.23 10.59
N ARG A 209 -6.02 -13.58 10.34
CA ARG A 209 -7.34 -14.03 10.75
C ARG A 209 -8.18 -14.33 9.53
N ILE A 210 -9.06 -15.30 9.66
CA ILE A 210 -10.03 -15.70 8.63
C ILE A 210 -11.43 -15.65 9.19
N GLU A 211 -12.41 -15.66 8.29
CA GLU A 211 -13.79 -15.95 8.61
C GLU A 211 -14.21 -17.26 7.97
N LYS A 212 -14.89 -18.09 8.76
CA LYS A 212 -15.50 -19.33 8.29
C LYS A 212 -16.79 -19.54 9.05
N SER A 213 -17.91 -19.63 8.32
CA SER A 213 -19.24 -19.90 8.90
C SER A 213 -19.62 -18.90 10.00
N GLY A 214 -19.36 -17.60 9.79
CA GLY A 214 -19.70 -16.52 10.70
C GLY A 214 -18.83 -16.40 11.96
N LYS A 215 -17.83 -17.26 12.16
CA LYS A 215 -16.84 -17.16 13.24
C LYS A 215 -15.48 -16.77 12.69
N LYS A 216 -14.66 -16.14 13.54
CA LYS A 216 -13.27 -15.78 13.21
C LYS A 216 -12.30 -16.80 13.80
N TYR A 217 -11.22 -17.04 13.09
CA TYR A 217 -10.15 -17.94 13.52
C TYR A 217 -8.79 -17.32 13.23
N ILE A 218 -7.79 -17.71 14.00
CA ILE A 218 -6.39 -17.44 13.65
C ILE A 218 -5.93 -18.46 12.63
N ILE A 219 -5.15 -18.03 11.64
CA ILE A 219 -4.45 -18.90 10.70
C ILE A 219 -2.96 -18.59 10.76
N VAL A 220 -2.12 -19.62 10.82
CA VAL A 220 -0.66 -19.51 10.83
C VAL A 220 -0.11 -20.38 9.71
N ASP A 221 0.65 -19.78 8.80
CA ASP A 221 1.30 -20.47 7.69
C ASP A 221 0.35 -21.41 6.91
N GLY A 222 -0.89 -20.95 6.71
CA GLY A 222 -1.94 -21.68 6.01
C GLY A 222 -2.68 -22.75 6.84
N LYS A 223 -2.35 -22.90 8.12
CA LYS A 223 -3.00 -23.82 9.07
C LYS A 223 -3.92 -23.06 10.01
N VAL A 224 -5.20 -23.40 10.00
CA VAL A 224 -6.22 -22.76 10.85
C VAL A 224 -6.13 -23.31 12.26
N ASN A 225 -6.11 -22.43 13.26
CA ASN A 225 -6.26 -22.80 14.66
C ASN A 225 -7.74 -23.14 14.95
N ASN A 226 -7.99 -24.16 15.76
CA ASN A 226 -9.34 -24.66 16.06
C ASN A 226 -10.12 -23.81 17.08
N ARG A 227 -9.56 -22.71 17.62
CA ARG A 227 -10.28 -21.81 18.53
C ARG A 227 -11.13 -20.79 17.75
N PRO A 228 -12.48 -20.85 17.84
CA PRO A 228 -13.35 -19.84 17.23
C PRO A 228 -13.44 -18.59 18.10
N PHE A 229 -13.73 -17.46 17.47
CA PHE A 229 -14.05 -16.19 18.13
C PHE A 229 -15.28 -15.55 17.47
N ASP A 230 -16.07 -14.80 18.24
CA ASP A 230 -17.17 -14.00 17.69
C ASP A 230 -16.60 -12.84 16.87
N MET A 231 -15.60 -12.16 17.43
CA MET A 231 -14.78 -11.15 16.76
C MET A 231 -13.32 -11.36 17.12
N LEU A 232 -12.43 -11.09 16.17
CA LEU A 232 -10.99 -11.20 16.36
C LEU A 232 -10.32 -10.05 15.63
N TRP A 233 -9.49 -9.30 16.34
CA TRP A 233 -8.65 -8.25 15.75
C TRP A 233 -7.29 -8.83 15.35
N GLU A 234 -6.54 -8.04 14.59
CA GLU A 234 -5.18 -8.37 14.18
C GLU A 234 -4.29 -8.72 15.40
N PRO A 235 -3.60 -9.88 15.37
CA PRO A 235 -2.61 -10.25 16.38
C PRO A 235 -1.43 -9.29 16.39
N VAL A 236 -0.92 -8.97 17.59
CA VAL A 236 0.22 -8.05 17.74
C VAL A 236 1.35 -8.76 18.49
N PHE A 237 2.50 -8.95 17.84
CA PHE A 237 3.66 -9.54 18.48
C PHE A 237 4.37 -8.54 19.41
N SER A 238 4.95 -9.04 20.50
CA SER A 238 5.95 -8.27 21.25
C SER A 238 7.19 -8.02 20.37
N PRO A 239 7.94 -6.92 20.57
CA PRO A 239 9.11 -6.63 19.74
C PRO A 239 10.18 -7.74 19.72
N ASP A 240 10.32 -8.48 20.82
CA ASP A 240 11.22 -9.63 20.94
C ASP A 240 10.64 -10.94 20.35
N GLY A 241 9.40 -10.92 19.87
CA GLY A 241 8.70 -12.06 19.27
C GLY A 241 8.30 -13.16 20.23
N LYS A 242 8.51 -12.99 21.54
CA LYS A 242 8.22 -14.05 22.53
C LYS A 242 6.74 -14.18 22.87
N ASN A 243 5.98 -13.09 22.75
CA ASN A 243 4.56 -13.06 23.08
C ASN A 243 3.73 -12.50 21.94
N VAL A 244 2.44 -12.82 21.94
CA VAL A 244 1.44 -12.24 21.07
C VAL A 244 0.24 -11.78 21.89
N LEU A 245 -0.21 -10.56 21.62
CA LEU A 245 -1.47 -10.02 22.12
C LEU A 245 -2.59 -10.37 21.15
N LEU A 246 -3.58 -11.09 21.64
CA LEU A 246 -4.86 -11.29 20.98
C LEU A 246 -5.91 -10.39 21.61
N ARG A 247 -6.74 -9.80 20.75
CA ARG A 247 -7.92 -9.03 21.13
C ARG A 247 -9.10 -9.68 20.44
N TYR A 248 -10.13 -10.05 21.20
CA TYR A 248 -11.28 -10.78 20.67
C TYR A 248 -12.54 -10.56 21.50
N ILE A 249 -13.69 -10.91 20.90
CA ILE A 249 -14.96 -11.09 21.60
C ILE A 249 -15.28 -12.58 21.64
N GLU A 250 -15.68 -13.05 22.82
CA GLU A 250 -16.18 -14.40 23.08
C GLU A 250 -17.33 -14.27 24.10
N ASP A 251 -18.50 -14.83 23.78
CA ASP A 251 -19.71 -14.78 24.61
C ASP A 251 -20.11 -13.35 25.03
N GLY A 252 -20.00 -12.41 24.08
CA GLY A 252 -20.36 -10.99 24.28
C GLY A 252 -19.40 -10.21 25.17
N LYS A 253 -18.26 -10.79 25.58
CA LYS A 253 -17.24 -10.11 26.38
C LYS A 253 -15.99 -9.85 25.55
N TYR A 254 -15.39 -8.67 25.74
CA TYR A 254 -14.14 -8.30 25.09
C TYR A 254 -12.94 -8.71 25.96
N PHE A 255 -11.97 -9.39 25.35
CA PHE A 255 -10.76 -9.87 25.99
C PHE A 255 -9.50 -9.27 25.37
N ARG A 256 -8.47 -9.14 26.22
CA ARG A 256 -7.08 -8.89 25.83
C ARG A 256 -6.23 -9.99 26.45
N GLU A 257 -5.71 -10.87 25.63
CA GLU A 257 -4.95 -12.05 26.08
C GLU A 257 -3.53 -11.96 25.55
N VAL A 258 -2.54 -12.03 26.44
CA VAL A 258 -1.13 -12.16 26.07
C VAL A 258 -0.74 -13.61 26.29
N LEU A 259 -0.22 -14.24 25.25
CA LEU A 259 0.26 -15.62 25.30
C LEU A 259 1.65 -15.74 24.66
N PRO A 260 2.44 -16.76 25.05
CA PRO A 260 3.65 -17.11 24.33
C PRO A 260 3.38 -17.34 22.83
N ALA A 261 4.25 -16.80 21.97
CA ALA A 261 4.04 -16.83 20.52
C ALA A 261 4.14 -18.25 19.93
N ASP A 262 4.96 -19.11 20.54
CA ASP A 262 5.11 -20.53 20.18
C ASP A 262 3.78 -21.30 20.27
N LYS A 263 2.92 -20.97 21.24
CA LYS A 263 1.56 -21.54 21.34
C LYS A 263 0.67 -21.20 20.15
N LEU A 264 0.99 -20.16 19.39
CA LEU A 264 0.26 -19.82 18.18
C LEU A 264 0.74 -20.62 16.98
N PHE A 265 2.03 -20.95 16.93
CA PHE A 265 2.65 -21.62 15.79
C PHE A 265 2.42 -23.13 15.77
N GLY A 266 2.17 -23.73 16.94
CA GLY A 266 1.90 -25.15 17.11
C GLY A 266 3.15 -25.94 17.45
#